data_AF-A0AA38LE84-F1
#
_entry.id   AF-A0AA38LE84-F1
#
_cell.length_a   1.000
_cell.length_b   1.000
_cell.length_c   1.000
_cell.angle_alpha   90.00
_cell.angle_beta   90.00
_cell.angle_gamma   90.00
#
_symmetry.space_group_name_H-M   'P 1'
#
loop_
_entity.id
_entity.type
_entity.pdbx_description
1 polymer ?
#
loop_
_entity_poly.entity_id
_entity_poly.type
_entity_poly.pdbx_seq_one_letter_code
_entity_poly.pdbx_strand_id
1 'polypeptide(L)'
;TGTFGSGTMIVEGEDFIAEGITFENAAPEGSGQAVAIRVTADRCAFYNCRFLGWQDTAYLHYGKHYLRDCYIEGSVDFIFGNATALLEHCHIHCKSQGFITAHSRKSAEESTGYVFL
;
A
#
# COMPACT_ATOMS: atom_id res chain seq x y z
N THR A 1 -17.12 6.90 -7.37
CA THR A 1 -16.70 6.22 -6.12
C THR A 1 -16.27 4.81 -6.47
N GLY A 2 -15.16 4.34 -5.92
CA GLY A 2 -14.48 3.08 -6.27
C GLY A 2 -13.16 3.00 -5.49
N THR A 3 -12.30 2.02 -5.77
CA THR A 3 -11.03 1.79 -5.04
C THR A 3 -10.23 3.07 -4.76
N PHE A 4 -10.09 3.96 -5.76
CA PHE A 4 -9.31 5.19 -5.62
C PHE A 4 -9.82 6.13 -4.51
N GLY A 5 -11.13 6.15 -4.27
CA GLY A 5 -11.77 7.02 -3.28
C GLY A 5 -12.09 6.34 -1.96
N SER A 6 -11.73 5.07 -1.75
CA SER A 6 -12.07 4.32 -0.53
C SER A 6 -10.99 4.35 0.55
N GLY A 7 -9.90 5.10 0.33
CA GLY A 7 -8.80 5.22 1.30
C GLY A 7 -9.25 5.85 2.62
N THR A 8 -9.06 5.16 3.75
CA THR A 8 -9.22 5.75 5.10
C THR A 8 -8.30 6.97 5.25
N MET A 9 -7.08 6.86 4.73
CA MET A 9 -6.17 7.98 4.55
C MET A 9 -5.77 8.14 3.09
N ILE A 10 -5.72 9.40 2.63
CA ILE A 10 -5.29 9.78 1.29
C ILE A 10 -4.13 10.76 1.43
N VAL A 11 -2.96 10.38 0.90
CA VAL A 11 -1.74 11.19 0.87
C VAL A 11 -1.50 11.70 -0.54
N GLU A 12 -1.54 13.01 -0.71
CA GLU A 12 -1.34 13.69 -2.00
C GLU A 12 -0.28 14.80 -1.93
N GLY A 13 0.32 15.02 -0.75
CA GLY A 13 1.45 15.92 -0.56
C GLY A 13 2.77 15.16 -0.64
N GLU A 14 3.73 15.71 -1.40
CA GLU A 14 5.10 15.19 -1.48
C GLU A 14 5.80 15.26 -0.11
N ASP A 15 6.83 14.44 0.07
CA ASP A 15 7.66 14.41 1.30
C ASP A 15 6.88 14.05 2.58
N PHE A 16 5.70 13.42 2.45
CA PHE A 16 4.95 12.94 3.60
C PHE A 16 5.72 11.83 4.34
N ILE A 17 5.82 11.98 5.66
CA ILE A 17 6.45 10.99 6.55
C ILE A 17 5.46 10.61 7.65
N ALA A 18 5.32 9.30 7.89
CA ALA A 18 4.61 8.77 9.05
C ALA A 18 5.51 7.80 9.83
N GLU A 19 5.40 7.85 11.16
CA GLU A 19 6.11 6.95 12.05
C GLU A 19 5.19 6.47 13.19
N GLY A 20 5.18 5.16 13.45
CA GLY A 20 4.43 4.59 14.57
C GLY A 20 2.91 4.69 14.47
N ILE A 21 2.36 4.83 13.25
CA ILE A 21 0.92 5.00 13.00
C ILE A 21 0.33 3.73 12.39
N THR A 22 -0.92 3.42 12.75
CA THR A 22 -1.75 2.41 12.09
C THR A 22 -2.74 3.08 11.12
N PHE A 23 -2.72 2.65 9.86
CA PHE A 23 -3.76 2.94 8.87
C PHE A 23 -4.62 1.69 8.68
N GLU A 24 -5.93 1.81 8.90
CA GLU A 24 -6.85 0.66 8.86
C GLU A 24 -8.10 0.99 8.04
N ASN A 25 -8.52 0.03 7.21
CA ASN A 25 -9.88 -0.02 6.70
C ASN A 25 -10.60 -1.25 7.28
N ALA A 26 -11.59 -1.01 8.13
CA ALA A 26 -12.29 -2.05 8.90
C ALA A 26 -13.45 -2.71 8.13
N ALA A 27 -13.56 -2.51 6.81
CA ALA A 27 -14.53 -3.24 6.00
C ALA A 27 -14.28 -4.77 6.14
N PRO A 28 -15.32 -5.60 6.34
CA PRO A 28 -15.15 -7.03 6.57
C PRO A 28 -14.64 -7.76 5.33
N GLU A 29 -14.11 -8.98 5.52
CA GLU A 29 -13.75 -9.86 4.41
C GLU A 29 -14.95 -10.07 3.46
N GLY A 30 -14.69 -10.06 2.16
CA GLY A 30 -15.74 -10.20 1.14
C GLY A 30 -16.47 -8.90 0.78
N SER A 31 -16.08 -7.76 1.35
CA SER A 31 -16.66 -6.43 0.99
C SER A 31 -16.21 -5.89 -0.37
N GLY A 32 -15.27 -6.57 -1.05
CA GLY A 32 -14.57 -6.02 -2.21
C GLY A 32 -13.46 -5.05 -1.80
N GLN A 33 -13.13 -4.10 -2.67
CA GLN A 33 -11.99 -3.20 -2.50
C GLN A 33 -12.19 -2.19 -1.36
N ALA A 34 -11.27 -2.17 -0.39
CA ALA A 34 -11.35 -1.29 0.78
C ALA A 34 -9.95 -0.84 1.22
N VAL A 35 -9.56 0.37 0.80
CA VAL A 35 -8.20 0.88 0.96
C VAL A 35 -7.97 1.44 2.36
N ALA A 36 -6.92 1.00 3.05
CA ALA A 36 -6.50 1.59 4.33
C ALA A 36 -5.76 2.90 4.09
N ILE A 37 -4.88 2.93 3.10
CA ILE A 37 -4.19 4.15 2.68
C ILE A 37 -3.92 4.16 1.19
N ARG A 38 -4.13 5.33 0.56
CA ARG A 38 -3.67 5.63 -0.79
C ARG A 38 -2.59 6.69 -0.76
N VAL A 39 -1.49 6.43 -1.47
CA VAL A 39 -0.36 7.35 -1.60
C VAL A 39 -0.17 7.74 -3.06
N THR A 40 -0.51 8.98 -3.39
CA THR A 40 -0.32 9.60 -4.71
C THR A 40 0.61 10.80 -4.55
N ALA A 41 1.86 10.55 -4.18
CA ALA A 41 2.83 11.58 -3.87
C ALA A 41 4.26 11.02 -3.98
N ASP A 42 5.21 11.87 -4.32
CA ASP A 42 6.62 11.50 -4.43
C ASP A 42 7.35 11.63 -3.07
N ARG A 43 8.41 10.83 -2.88
CA ARG A 43 9.31 10.86 -1.72
C ARG A 43 8.60 10.67 -0.37
N CYS A 44 7.61 9.78 -0.32
CA CYS A 44 6.92 9.47 0.93
C CYS A 44 7.63 8.34 1.70
N ALA A 45 7.68 8.42 3.02
CA ALA A 45 8.30 7.41 3.87
C ALA A 45 7.42 6.99 5.05
N PHE A 46 7.51 5.71 5.41
CA PHE A 46 6.75 5.12 6.52
C PHE A 46 7.70 4.28 7.38
N TYR A 47 7.75 4.57 8.68
CA TYR A 47 8.63 3.90 9.63
C TYR A 47 7.80 3.26 10.75
N ASN A 48 7.98 1.95 10.99
CA ASN A 48 7.26 1.26 12.06
C ASN A 48 5.73 1.47 12.02
N CYS A 49 5.18 1.55 10.80
CA CYS A 49 3.76 1.76 10.57
C CYS A 49 3.03 0.43 10.35
N ARG A 50 1.72 0.44 10.54
CA ARG A 50 0.84 -0.71 10.31
C ARG A 50 -0.21 -0.39 9.26
N PHE A 51 -0.42 -1.31 8.32
CA PHE A 51 -1.38 -1.19 7.24
C PHE A 51 -2.35 -2.37 7.32
N LEU A 52 -3.59 -2.12 7.74
CA LEU A 52 -4.55 -3.17 8.10
C LEU A 52 -5.77 -3.15 7.18
N GLY A 53 -6.12 -4.28 6.59
CA GLY A 53 -7.26 -4.41 5.69
C GLY A 53 -7.51 -5.84 5.22
N TRP A 54 -8.20 -5.96 4.10
CA TRP A 54 -8.49 -7.21 3.40
C TRP A 54 -8.07 -7.11 1.93
N GLN A 55 -8.98 -6.72 1.05
CA GLN A 55 -8.67 -6.49 -0.36
C GLN A 55 -8.26 -5.03 -0.57
N ASP A 56 -7.18 -4.81 -1.32
CA ASP A 56 -6.64 -3.49 -1.68
C ASP A 56 -6.14 -2.66 -0.46
N THR A 57 -5.52 -3.26 0.55
CA THR A 57 -5.11 -2.56 1.80
C THR A 57 -4.23 -1.33 1.57
N ALA A 58 -3.09 -1.48 0.88
CA ALA A 58 -2.09 -0.43 0.67
C ALA A 58 -2.01 -0.06 -0.82
N TYR A 59 -2.61 1.09 -1.19
CA TYR A 59 -2.58 1.60 -2.55
C TYR A 59 -1.38 2.53 -2.74
N LEU A 60 -0.23 1.94 -3.08
CA LEU A 60 0.99 2.64 -3.48
C LEU A 60 0.82 3.13 -4.94
N HIS A 61 -0.04 4.15 -5.11
CA HIS A 61 -0.57 4.54 -6.40
C HIS A 61 0.48 5.18 -7.33
N TYR A 62 1.22 6.19 -6.85
CA TYR A 62 2.21 6.92 -7.64
C TYR A 62 3.31 7.54 -6.76
N GLY A 63 4.54 7.59 -7.30
CA GLY A 63 5.70 8.23 -6.69
C GLY A 63 6.73 7.23 -6.15
N LYS A 64 7.77 7.74 -5.49
CA LYS A 64 8.77 6.94 -4.77
C LYS A 64 8.38 6.78 -3.30
N HIS A 65 8.18 5.55 -2.83
CA HIS A 65 7.77 5.26 -1.46
C HIS A 65 8.79 4.36 -0.76
N TYR A 66 9.10 4.66 0.49
CA TYR A 66 9.96 3.83 1.33
C TYR A 66 9.21 3.40 2.59
N LEU A 67 9.07 2.09 2.78
CA LEU A 67 8.43 1.50 3.95
C LEU A 67 9.50 0.70 4.68
N ARG A 68 9.74 1.01 5.95
CA ARG A 68 10.76 0.37 6.76
C ARG A 68 10.21 -0.09 8.10
N ASP A 69 10.52 -1.34 8.47
CA ASP A 69 10.10 -1.94 9.73
C ASP A 69 8.55 -1.94 9.90
N CYS A 70 7.81 -1.96 8.78
CA CYS A 70 6.35 -1.86 8.77
C CYS A 70 5.68 -3.24 8.81
N TYR A 71 4.43 -3.27 9.28
CA TYR A 71 3.56 -4.44 9.19
C TYR A 71 2.42 -4.19 8.21
N ILE A 72 2.20 -5.08 7.25
CA ILE A 72 1.14 -4.95 6.25
C ILE A 72 0.34 -6.26 6.19
N GLU A 73 -0.98 -6.18 6.27
CA GLU A 73 -1.87 -7.34 6.17
C GLU A 73 -3.01 -7.18 5.16
N GLY A 74 -3.43 -8.32 4.58
CA GLY A 74 -4.57 -8.39 3.69
C GLY A 74 -4.75 -9.78 3.07
N SER A 75 -5.58 -9.87 2.04
CA SER A 75 -5.85 -11.11 1.30
C SER A 75 -5.59 -10.96 -0.20
N VAL A 76 -6.38 -10.16 -0.89
CA VAL A 76 -6.32 -9.97 -2.35
C VAL A 76 -5.70 -8.63 -2.69
N ASP A 77 -4.67 -8.63 -3.53
CA ASP A 77 -4.03 -7.45 -4.11
C ASP A 77 -3.67 -6.39 -3.06
N PHE A 78 -3.31 -6.81 -1.85
CA PHE A 78 -3.30 -5.91 -0.70
C PHE A 78 -2.11 -4.94 -0.66
N ILE A 79 -1.14 -5.08 -1.57
CA ILE A 79 -0.13 -4.08 -1.92
C ILE A 79 -0.18 -3.85 -3.43
N PHE A 80 -0.75 -2.73 -3.88
CA PHE A 80 -1.06 -2.54 -5.30
C PHE A 80 -0.86 -1.09 -5.76
N GLY A 81 -0.80 -0.92 -7.08
CA GLY A 81 -0.53 0.38 -7.71
C GLY A 81 0.70 0.36 -8.63
N ASN A 82 1.19 1.56 -8.98
CA ASN A 82 2.31 1.75 -9.92
C ASN A 82 3.42 2.62 -9.34
N ALA A 83 3.58 2.67 -8.01
CA ALA A 83 4.70 3.38 -7.39
C ALA A 83 6.04 2.65 -7.61
N THR A 84 7.15 3.37 -7.43
CA THR A 84 8.44 2.75 -7.14
C THR A 84 8.55 2.64 -5.63
N ALA A 85 8.47 1.42 -5.08
CA ALA A 85 8.47 1.23 -3.63
C ALA A 85 9.54 0.25 -3.16
N LEU A 86 10.24 0.62 -2.09
CA LEU A 86 11.09 -0.28 -1.33
C LEU A 86 10.40 -0.58 0.01
N LEU A 87 10.17 -1.87 0.27
CA LEU A 87 9.69 -2.41 1.53
C LEU A 87 10.86 -3.14 2.19
N GLU A 88 11.51 -2.49 3.14
CA GLU A 88 12.70 -3.01 3.83
C GLU A 88 12.34 -3.47 5.23
N HIS A 89 12.66 -4.72 5.56
CA HIS A 89 12.40 -5.32 6.87
C HIS A 89 10.91 -5.27 7.29
N CYS A 90 10.02 -5.31 6.29
CA CYS A 90 8.58 -5.31 6.53
C CYS A 90 8.06 -6.73 6.80
N HIS A 91 7.11 -6.85 7.73
CA HIS A 91 6.33 -8.08 7.90
C HIS A 91 5.09 -8.05 7.01
N ILE A 92 5.00 -9.00 6.08
CA ILE A 92 3.88 -9.13 5.14
C ILE A 92 3.01 -10.32 5.58
N HIS A 93 1.79 -10.04 6.02
CA HIS A 93 0.88 -11.04 6.60
C HIS A 93 -0.34 -11.31 5.70
N CYS A 94 -0.40 -12.50 5.09
CA CYS A 94 -1.57 -12.95 4.33
C CYS A 94 -2.63 -13.51 5.28
N LYS A 95 -3.79 -12.86 5.36
CA LYS A 95 -4.91 -13.25 6.24
C LYS A 95 -5.72 -14.41 5.68
N SER A 96 -5.80 -14.52 4.35
CA SER A 96 -6.48 -15.61 3.64
C SER A 96 -5.86 -15.82 2.25
N GLN A 97 -6.42 -16.72 1.44
CA GLN A 97 -5.92 -16.95 0.07
C GLN A 97 -6.07 -15.70 -0.80
N GLY A 98 -5.07 -15.43 -1.62
CA GLY A 98 -5.07 -14.30 -2.55
C GLY A 98 -3.68 -13.98 -3.07
N PHE A 99 -3.43 -12.70 -3.32
CA PHE A 99 -2.19 -12.20 -3.91
C PHE A 99 -1.63 -11.08 -3.04
N ILE A 100 -0.33 -11.12 -2.77
CA ILE A 100 0.35 -10.07 -2.02
C ILE A 100 0.38 -8.77 -2.83
N THR A 101 0.74 -8.88 -4.11
CA THR A 101 0.97 -7.72 -4.97
C THR A 101 0.15 -7.74 -6.24
N ALA A 102 -0.38 -6.57 -6.62
CA ALA A 102 -0.90 -6.31 -7.96
C ALA A 102 -0.28 -5.02 -8.53
N HIS A 103 0.97 -5.14 -9.02
CA HIS A 103 1.69 -4.01 -9.60
C HIS A 103 1.15 -3.68 -11.00
N SER A 104 0.85 -2.41 -11.27
CA SER A 104 0.16 -1.97 -12.49
C SER A 104 1.06 -1.24 -13.49
N ARG A 105 2.30 -1.73 -13.64
CA ARG A 105 3.27 -1.22 -14.63
C ARG A 105 2.72 -1.47 -16.03
N LYS A 106 2.66 -0.43 -16.86
CA LYS A 106 2.01 -0.49 -18.18
C LYS A 106 2.97 -0.63 -19.35
N SER A 107 4.24 -0.27 -19.18
CA SER A 107 5.22 -0.35 -20.26
C SER A 107 6.63 -0.68 -19.77
N ALA A 108 7.49 -1.13 -20.68
CA ALA A 108 8.87 -1.49 -20.38
C ALA A 108 9.74 -0.26 -20.04
N GLU A 109 9.29 0.93 -20.41
CA GLU A 109 9.97 2.20 -20.19
C GLU A 109 9.70 2.78 -18.78
N GLU A 110 8.62 2.35 -18.13
CA GLU A 110 8.35 2.73 -16.74
C GLU A 110 9.40 2.12 -15.80
N SER A 111 9.99 2.96 -14.95
CA SER A 111 10.95 2.58 -13.90
C SER A 111 10.29 2.32 -12.54
N THR A 112 9.02 1.90 -12.57
CA THR A 112 8.21 1.57 -11.40
C THR A 112 8.35 0.09 -11.05
N GLY A 113 8.11 -0.24 -9.78
CA GLY A 113 8.34 -1.59 -9.27
C GLY A 113 8.33 -1.61 -7.75
N TYR A 114 8.03 -2.80 -7.20
CA TYR A 114 8.19 -3.07 -5.78
C TYR A 114 9.41 -3.95 -5.54
N VAL A 115 10.21 -3.57 -4.56
CA VAL A 115 11.34 -4.35 -4.05
C VAL A 115 11.07 -4.66 -2.59
N PHE A 116 11.23 -5.92 -2.22
CA PHE A 116 11.10 -6.41 -0.85
C PHE A 116 12.49 -6.88 -0.40
N LEU A 117 13.03 -6.30 0.68
CA LEU A 117 14.34 -6.63 1.26
C LEU A 117 14.22 -7.04 2.72
#